data_AF-A0A0C3K3H5-F1
#
_entry.id   AF-A0A0C3K3H5-F1
#
_cell.length_a   1.000
_cell.length_b   1.000
_cell.length_c   1.000
_cell.angle_alpha   90.00
_cell.angle_beta   90.00
_cell.angle_gamma   90.00
#
_symmetry.space_group_name_H-M   'P 1'
#
loop_
_entity.id
_entity.type
_entity.pdbx_description
1 polymer ?
#
loop_
_entity_poly.entity_id
_entity_poly.type
_entity_poly.pdbx_seq_one_letter_code
_entity_poly.pdbx_strand_id
1 'polypeptide(L)'
;MLSLSRLLSAKDSTYEVLPTTSNDENHHSKNGHTPHHTPPTSLKDVLTSRIVRRSGPFFLALFLFLAFSRVREYLEKKPYHGLPTYKEIFEYEKRLPQHKVDLQWPEGKDGRFLRFSTPYHNIGFNNQLQDILMSAQLAYMSNRAYVFQPYMWNISNPEPVQLEGKHYRTNIIPLNAFLEGPAAGGRYGPGTGFSKNGERAPWEAPRSVSYDWYDEICPPERRTYLDTGELRKKLGVIEEDRGPASTTKEILVAFSAYLREIDDTCVTLTGDHVFTFR
;
A
#
# COMPACT_ATOMS: atom_id res chain seq x y z
N MET A 1 -14.35 7.64 22.86
CA MET A 1 -12.89 7.78 22.61
C MET A 1 -12.24 6.42 22.83
N LEU A 2 -12.09 5.62 21.76
CA LEU A 2 -11.38 4.34 21.82
C LEU A 2 -9.93 4.59 21.36
N SER A 3 -8.98 4.23 22.21
CA SER A 3 -7.55 4.45 22.02
C SER A 3 -6.98 3.50 20.95
N LEU A 4 -6.33 4.06 19.93
CA LEU A 4 -5.61 3.36 18.86
C LEU A 4 -4.46 2.45 19.37
N SER A 5 -4.09 2.54 20.65
CA SER A 5 -2.96 1.80 21.22
C SER A 5 -3.17 0.27 21.30
N ARG A 6 -4.39 -0.25 21.09
CA ARG A 6 -4.67 -1.69 21.22
C ARG A 6 -4.50 -2.52 19.94
N LEU A 7 -4.27 -1.90 18.78
CA LEU A 7 -4.07 -2.64 17.52
C LEU A 7 -2.60 -3.05 17.25
N LEU A 8 -1.63 -2.62 18.08
CA LEU A 8 -0.20 -2.83 17.86
C LEU A 8 0.44 -3.97 18.69
N SER A 9 -0.34 -4.95 19.13
CA SER A 9 0.22 -6.17 19.73
C SER A 9 0.02 -7.36 18.79
N ALA A 10 0.91 -7.46 17.80
CA ALA A 10 1.06 -8.66 16.98
C ALA A 10 2.40 -9.29 17.33
N LYS A 11 2.35 -10.27 18.24
CA LYS A 11 3.45 -11.16 18.59
C LYS A 11 3.31 -12.42 17.71
N ASP A 12 4.41 -12.82 17.07
CA ASP A 12 4.62 -14.07 16.33
C ASP A 12 3.54 -14.47 15.31
N SER A 13 3.81 -14.20 14.03
CA SER A 13 3.13 -14.84 12.90
C SER A 13 4.10 -15.75 12.17
N THR A 14 4.07 -17.03 12.52
CA THR A 14 4.46 -18.12 11.63
C THR A 14 3.42 -18.22 10.52
N TYR A 15 3.82 -18.03 9.26
CA TYR A 15 2.93 -18.19 8.12
C TYR A 15 2.62 -19.68 7.91
N GLU A 16 1.37 -20.07 8.06
CA GLU A 16 0.86 -21.40 7.72
C GLU A 16 0.56 -21.46 6.21
N VAL A 17 1.22 -22.39 5.52
CA VAL A 17 1.03 -22.63 4.09
C VAL A 17 -0.34 -23.26 3.87
N LEU A 18 -1.16 -22.64 3.00
CA LEU A 18 -2.48 -23.15 2.64
C LEU A 18 -2.36 -24.47 1.84
N PRO A 19 -3.14 -25.52 2.18
CA PRO A 19 -3.13 -26.75 1.41
C PRO A 19 -3.92 -26.58 0.11
N THR A 20 -3.32 -26.97 -1.00
CA THR A 20 -4.00 -27.20 -2.27
C THR A 20 -4.43 -28.66 -2.36
N THR A 21 -5.73 -28.94 -2.23
CA THR A 21 -6.27 -30.27 -2.55
C THR A 21 -7.46 -30.13 -3.50
N SER A 22 -7.24 -30.49 -4.75
CA SER A 22 -8.28 -30.90 -5.68
C SER A 22 -8.53 -32.38 -5.47
N ASN A 23 -9.69 -32.74 -4.90
CA ASN A 23 -10.16 -34.12 -4.86
C ASN A 23 -11.40 -34.22 -5.76
N ASP A 24 -11.17 -34.66 -6.99
CA ASP A 24 -12.19 -35.37 -7.77
C ASP A 24 -12.08 -36.86 -7.42
N GLU A 25 -13.24 -37.46 -7.17
CA GLU A 25 -13.62 -38.88 -7.31
C GLU A 25 -14.53 -39.31 -6.14
N ASN A 26 -15.81 -39.62 -6.44
CA ASN A 26 -16.22 -41.02 -6.53
C ASN A 26 -17.72 -41.24 -6.80
N HIS A 27 -17.92 -42.22 -7.67
CA HIS A 27 -19.07 -43.11 -7.84
C HIS A 27 -19.89 -43.41 -6.57
N HIS A 28 -21.22 -43.51 -6.73
CA HIS A 28 -21.93 -44.79 -6.50
C HIS A 28 -23.40 -44.74 -6.93
N SER A 29 -23.72 -45.56 -7.95
CA SER A 29 -25.07 -46.01 -8.27
C SER A 29 -25.41 -47.22 -7.40
N LYS A 30 -26.48 -47.17 -6.61
CA LYS A 30 -27.16 -48.37 -6.07
C LYS A 30 -28.67 -48.16 -5.88
N ASN A 31 -29.38 -49.08 -6.55
CA ASN A 31 -30.51 -49.88 -6.07
C ASN A 31 -31.87 -49.22 -5.88
N GLY A 32 -32.76 -49.55 -6.83
CA GLY A 32 -34.20 -49.43 -6.69
C GLY A 32 -34.77 -50.43 -5.70
N HIS A 33 -35.74 -49.97 -4.92
CA HIS A 33 -36.78 -50.76 -4.27
C HIS A 33 -38.10 -50.02 -4.48
N THR A 34 -39.02 -50.68 -5.18
CA THR A 34 -40.40 -50.24 -5.45
C THR A 34 -41.28 -50.44 -4.22
N PRO A 35 -41.96 -49.40 -3.71
CA PRO A 35 -43.04 -49.58 -2.75
C PRO A 35 -44.36 -49.85 -3.46
N HIS A 36 -45.09 -50.86 -3.00
CA HIS A 36 -46.48 -51.15 -3.37
C HIS A 36 -47.40 -49.98 -3.00
N HIS A 37 -48.10 -49.44 -4.00
CA HIS A 37 -49.17 -48.47 -3.83
C HIS A 37 -50.49 -49.15 -3.44
N THR A 38 -51.02 -48.82 -2.26
CA THR A 38 -52.43 -48.99 -1.92
C THR A 38 -53.26 -47.85 -2.54
N PRO A 39 -54.47 -48.12 -3.06
CA PRO A 39 -55.30 -47.09 -3.66
C PRO A 39 -55.98 -46.22 -2.59
N PRO A 40 -56.02 -44.89 -2.75
CA PRO A 40 -56.74 -44.02 -1.84
C PRO A 40 -58.26 -44.09 -2.08
N THR A 41 -58.98 -44.60 -1.08
CA THR A 41 -60.44 -44.54 -0.98
C THR A 41 -60.87 -43.17 -0.47
N SER A 42 -60.98 -42.17 -1.35
CA SER A 42 -61.83 -40.96 -1.17
C SER A 42 -61.46 -39.88 -2.19
N LEU A 43 -62.44 -39.51 -3.03
CA LEU A 43 -62.30 -38.48 -4.08
C LEU A 43 -62.14 -37.06 -3.51
N LYS A 44 -62.39 -36.85 -2.20
CA LYS A 44 -62.26 -35.55 -1.54
C LYS A 44 -60.82 -35.23 -1.10
N ASP A 45 -59.95 -36.23 -0.94
CA ASP A 45 -58.56 -36.05 -0.48
C ASP A 45 -57.54 -35.88 -1.63
N VAL A 46 -57.94 -36.24 -2.86
CA VAL A 46 -57.07 -36.16 -4.05
C VAL A 46 -57.02 -34.75 -4.64
N LEU A 47 -58.09 -33.96 -4.49
CA LEU A 47 -58.16 -32.59 -5.02
C LEU A 47 -57.49 -31.55 -4.10
N THR A 48 -57.53 -31.75 -2.78
CA THR A 48 -56.85 -30.89 -1.81
C THR A 48 -55.33 -31.16 -1.74
N SER A 49 -54.89 -32.41 -1.89
CA SER A 49 -53.46 -32.76 -1.82
C SER A 49 -52.64 -32.35 -3.06
N ARG A 50 -53.25 -32.20 -4.25
CA ARG A 50 -52.51 -31.77 -5.47
C ARG A 50 -52.23 -30.27 -5.53
N ILE A 51 -53.10 -29.45 -4.93
CA ILE A 51 -52.94 -27.98 -4.89
C ILE A 51 -51.93 -27.58 -3.80
N VAL A 52 -51.92 -28.27 -2.66
CA VAL A 52 -50.96 -28.04 -1.57
C VAL A 52 -49.56 -28.54 -1.92
N ARG A 53 -49.42 -29.62 -2.72
CA ARG A 53 -48.12 -30.21 -3.04
C ARG A 53 -47.34 -29.49 -4.16
N ARG A 54 -48.00 -28.65 -4.98
CA ARG A 54 -47.34 -27.86 -6.05
C ARG A 54 -46.94 -26.45 -5.63
N SER A 55 -47.56 -25.90 -4.59
CA SER A 55 -47.32 -24.53 -4.12
C SER A 55 -46.18 -24.44 -3.09
N GLY A 56 -45.95 -25.48 -2.29
CA GLY A 56 -44.86 -25.55 -1.30
C GLY A 56 -43.45 -25.18 -1.82
N PRO A 57 -42.96 -25.75 -2.94
CA PRO A 57 -41.61 -25.43 -3.42
C PRO A 57 -41.49 -23.99 -3.94
N PHE A 58 -42.58 -23.41 -4.46
CA PHE A 58 -42.59 -22.02 -4.90
C PHE A 58 -42.47 -21.06 -3.72
N PHE A 59 -43.24 -21.27 -2.66
CA PHE A 59 -43.15 -20.45 -1.44
C PHE A 59 -41.80 -20.61 -0.74
N LEU A 60 -41.23 -21.82 -0.72
CA LEU A 60 -39.88 -22.04 -0.18
C LEU A 60 -38.81 -21.34 -1.01
N ALA A 61 -38.86 -21.43 -2.34
CA ALA A 61 -37.92 -20.75 -3.23
C ALA A 61 -38.03 -19.22 -3.11
N LEU A 62 -39.24 -18.67 -3.04
CA LEU A 62 -39.47 -17.24 -2.81
C LEU A 62 -38.96 -16.81 -1.44
N PHE A 63 -39.22 -17.59 -0.38
CA PHE A 63 -38.71 -17.31 0.96
C PHE A 63 -37.18 -17.32 0.98
N LEU A 64 -36.54 -18.32 0.36
CA LEU A 64 -35.08 -18.39 0.26
C LEU A 64 -34.51 -17.23 -0.56
N PHE A 65 -35.16 -16.84 -1.66
CA PHE A 65 -34.77 -15.69 -2.46
C PHE A 65 -34.86 -14.38 -1.66
N LEU A 66 -35.96 -14.18 -0.92
CA LEU A 66 -36.14 -13.01 -0.06
C LEU A 66 -35.14 -13.02 1.10
N ALA A 67 -34.91 -14.16 1.75
CA ALA A 67 -33.92 -14.31 2.80
C ALA A 67 -32.50 -14.04 2.27
N PHE A 68 -32.15 -14.59 1.11
CA PHE A 68 -30.88 -14.33 0.45
C PHE A 68 -30.72 -12.87 0.05
N SER A 69 -31.78 -12.22 -0.48
CA SER A 69 -31.76 -10.80 -0.83
C SER A 69 -31.55 -9.91 0.40
N ARG A 70 -32.18 -10.25 1.54
CA ARG A 70 -31.99 -9.56 2.82
C ARG A 70 -30.58 -9.78 3.39
N VAL A 71 -30.06 -11.00 3.31
CA VAL A 71 -28.68 -11.32 3.73
C VAL A 71 -27.68 -10.57 2.86
N ARG A 72 -27.87 -10.57 1.53
CA ARG A 72 -27.05 -9.83 0.59
C ARG A 72 -27.10 -8.33 0.85
N GLU A 73 -28.27 -7.75 1.04
CA GLU A 73 -28.43 -6.34 1.41
C GLU A 73 -27.74 -6.04 2.74
N TYR A 74 -27.86 -6.92 3.74
CA TYR A 74 -27.19 -6.78 5.04
C TYR A 74 -25.66 -6.87 4.94
N LEU A 75 -25.14 -7.75 4.07
CA LEU A 75 -23.70 -7.90 3.82
C LEU A 75 -23.16 -6.72 2.98
N GLU A 76 -23.90 -6.26 1.96
CA GLU A 76 -23.54 -5.10 1.13
C GLU A 76 -23.65 -3.78 1.91
N LYS A 77 -24.58 -3.68 2.86
CA LYS A 77 -24.79 -2.48 3.69
C LYS A 77 -23.99 -2.44 4.96
N LYS A 78 -23.12 -3.39 5.30
CA LYS A 78 -22.19 -3.17 6.41
C LYS A 78 -21.21 -2.07 5.98
N PRO A 79 -21.37 -0.83 6.46
CA PRO A 79 -20.34 0.16 6.25
C PRO A 79 -19.10 -0.43 6.93
N TYR A 80 -17.93 -0.21 6.34
CA TYR A 80 -16.65 -0.56 6.96
C TYR A 80 -16.44 0.29 8.23
N HIS A 81 -17.27 0.09 9.25
CA HIS A 81 -17.25 0.82 10.50
C HIS A 81 -15.97 0.45 11.24
N GLY A 82 -15.15 1.46 11.51
CA GLY A 82 -13.90 1.32 12.24
C GLY A 82 -12.65 1.19 11.36
N LEU A 83 -12.78 1.09 10.02
CA LEU A 83 -11.63 1.24 9.15
C LEU A 83 -11.36 2.73 8.89
N PRO A 84 -10.10 3.18 8.97
CA PRO A 84 -9.76 4.56 8.69
C PRO A 84 -9.95 4.88 7.21
N THR A 85 -10.55 6.04 6.93
CA THR A 85 -10.59 6.65 5.61
C THR A 85 -9.20 7.16 5.22
N TYR A 86 -8.91 7.31 3.92
CA TYR A 86 -7.64 7.90 3.48
C TYR A 86 -7.42 9.32 4.03
N LYS A 87 -8.50 10.09 4.21
CA LYS A 87 -8.40 11.40 4.89
C LYS A 87 -7.86 11.26 6.31
N GLU A 88 -8.38 10.30 7.08
CA GLU A 88 -7.88 10.04 8.44
C GLU A 88 -6.42 9.57 8.45
N ILE A 89 -6.00 8.81 7.43
CA ILE A 89 -4.60 8.37 7.30
C ILE A 89 -3.69 9.54 6.93
N PHE A 90 -4.08 10.45 6.03
CA PHE A 90 -3.33 11.68 5.79
C PHE A 90 -3.19 12.54 7.05
N GLU A 91 -4.26 12.65 7.83
CA GLU A 91 -4.21 13.36 9.11
C GLU A 91 -3.32 12.65 10.15
N TYR A 92 -3.21 11.32 10.06
CA TYR A 92 -2.22 10.56 10.82
C TYR A 92 -0.78 10.87 10.36
N GLU A 93 -0.52 10.84 9.05
CA GLU A 93 0.78 11.17 8.46
C GLU A 93 1.26 12.57 8.87
N LYS A 94 0.38 13.57 8.85
CA LYS A 94 0.69 14.93 9.31
C LYS A 94 1.14 15.00 10.77
N ARG A 95 0.65 14.10 11.62
CA ARG A 95 0.96 14.06 13.06
C ARG A 95 2.04 13.06 13.43
N LEU A 96 2.81 12.57 12.48
CA LEU A 96 3.91 11.65 12.77
C LEU A 96 4.90 12.29 13.77
N PRO A 97 5.49 11.53 14.71
CA PRO A 97 6.24 12.14 15.81
C PRO A 97 7.49 12.91 15.39
N GLN A 98 8.03 12.66 14.18
CA GLN A 98 9.13 13.38 13.55
C GLN A 98 8.70 14.71 12.90
N HIS A 99 7.40 14.97 12.75
CA HIS A 99 6.85 16.24 12.26
C HIS A 99 6.72 17.28 13.39
N LYS A 100 7.82 17.47 14.12
CA LYS A 100 7.93 18.45 15.21
C LYS A 100 9.15 19.31 14.98
N VAL A 101 8.95 20.63 15.00
CA VAL A 101 9.96 21.62 14.63
C VAL A 101 11.15 21.62 15.62
N ASP A 102 10.86 21.36 16.89
CA ASP A 102 11.76 21.46 18.04
C ASP A 102 12.61 20.20 18.29
N LEU A 103 12.54 19.20 17.41
CA LEU A 103 13.37 18.01 17.52
C LEU A 103 14.84 18.34 17.29
N GLN A 104 15.70 17.55 17.95
CA GLN A 104 17.14 17.64 17.76
C GLN A 104 17.55 17.03 16.42
N TRP A 105 18.68 17.50 15.92
CA TRP A 105 19.36 16.90 14.77
C TRP A 105 19.56 15.38 15.01
N PRO A 106 19.30 14.51 14.00
CA PRO A 106 19.11 14.78 12.57
C PRO A 106 17.65 15.02 12.12
N GLU A 107 16.73 15.26 13.06
CA GLU A 107 15.32 15.54 12.77
C GLU A 107 14.96 17.01 13.03
N GLY A 108 13.67 17.35 12.93
CA GLY A 108 13.17 18.70 13.19
C GLY A 108 13.53 19.70 12.10
N LYS A 109 13.50 20.99 12.45
CA LYS A 109 13.72 22.08 11.49
C LYS A 109 15.10 22.05 10.83
N ASP A 110 16.11 21.53 11.54
CA ASP A 110 17.50 21.45 11.08
C ASP A 110 17.86 20.03 10.60
N GLY A 111 16.85 19.17 10.43
CA GLY A 111 17.04 17.82 9.96
C GLY A 111 17.57 17.75 8.53
N ARG A 112 18.11 16.60 8.13
CA ARG A 112 18.59 16.39 6.74
C ARG A 112 17.56 15.59 5.97
N PHE A 113 17.15 16.09 4.81
CA PHE A 113 16.06 15.57 4.01
C PHE A 113 16.52 15.32 2.57
N LEU A 114 15.92 14.30 1.95
CA LEU A 114 16.06 13.99 0.54
C LEU A 114 14.67 13.80 -0.08
N ARG A 115 14.30 14.73 -0.96
CA ARG A 115 13.07 14.67 -1.76
C ARG A 115 13.38 14.25 -3.19
N PHE A 116 12.44 13.51 -3.78
CA PHE A 116 12.44 13.12 -5.18
C PHE A 116 11.27 13.84 -5.85
N SER A 117 11.52 14.88 -6.66
CA SER A 117 10.45 15.71 -7.22
C SER A 117 9.66 15.05 -8.35
N THR A 118 10.19 13.96 -8.91
CA THR A 118 9.58 13.26 -10.04
C THR A 118 9.10 11.89 -9.56
N PRO A 119 7.93 11.81 -8.90
CA PRO A 119 7.33 10.54 -8.55
C PRO A 119 6.89 9.79 -9.80
N TYR A 120 7.06 8.46 -9.80
CA TYR A 120 6.41 7.65 -10.84
C TYR A 120 4.90 7.77 -10.74
N HIS A 121 4.26 7.85 -11.90
CA HIS A 121 2.82 7.96 -12.06
C HIS A 121 2.43 7.31 -13.39
N ASN A 122 1.14 7.05 -13.58
CA ASN A 122 0.58 6.34 -14.75
C ASN A 122 1.22 4.96 -15.01
N ILE A 123 1.89 4.38 -14.01
CA ILE A 123 2.46 3.04 -14.05
C ILE A 123 1.85 2.18 -12.94
N GLY A 124 1.99 0.86 -13.10
CA GLY A 124 1.47 -0.12 -12.16
C GLY A 124 1.95 0.12 -10.72
N PHE A 125 1.08 -0.21 -9.75
CA PHE A 125 1.34 -0.06 -8.31
C PHE A 125 2.70 -0.64 -7.88
N ASN A 126 3.04 -1.84 -8.36
CA ASN A 126 4.29 -2.51 -7.99
C ASN A 126 5.55 -1.74 -8.43
N ASN A 127 5.50 -0.98 -9.52
CA ASN A 127 6.64 -0.19 -9.97
C ASN A 127 6.80 1.07 -9.11
N GLN A 128 5.68 1.74 -8.77
CA GLN A 128 5.72 2.86 -7.83
C GLN A 128 6.19 2.43 -6.44
N LEU A 129 5.74 1.26 -5.96
CA LEU A 129 6.19 0.73 -4.68
C LEU A 129 7.70 0.45 -4.69
N GLN A 130 8.23 -0.12 -5.76
CA GLN A 130 9.67 -0.32 -5.92
C GLN A 130 10.43 1.00 -5.91
N ASP A 131 9.93 2.04 -6.60
CA ASP A 131 10.54 3.37 -6.57
C ASP A 131 10.59 3.96 -5.16
N ILE A 132 9.48 3.89 -4.42
CA ILE A 132 9.39 4.37 -3.03
C ILE A 132 10.42 3.67 -2.15
N LEU A 133 10.52 2.34 -2.24
CA LEU A 133 11.46 1.56 -1.43
C LEU A 133 12.93 1.87 -1.79
N MET A 134 13.22 2.01 -3.08
CA MET A 134 14.56 2.33 -3.56
C MET A 134 14.98 3.76 -3.20
N SER A 135 14.05 4.71 -3.30
CA SER A 135 14.24 6.10 -2.90
C SER A 135 14.46 6.23 -1.38
N ALA A 136 13.67 5.49 -0.58
CA ALA A 136 13.86 5.41 0.86
C ALA A 136 15.23 4.83 1.23
N GLN A 137 15.66 3.76 0.54
CA GLN A 137 16.97 3.15 0.73
C GLN A 137 18.11 4.13 0.37
N LEU A 138 17.98 4.87 -0.73
CA LEU A 138 18.96 5.88 -1.13
C LEU A 138 19.07 7.00 -0.09
N ALA A 139 17.95 7.53 0.40
CA ALA A 139 17.94 8.56 1.44
C ALA A 139 18.61 8.07 2.72
N TYR A 140 18.26 6.86 3.15
CA TYR A 140 18.87 6.19 4.30
C TYR A 140 20.40 6.08 4.15
N MET A 141 20.88 5.57 3.00
CA MET A 141 22.31 5.47 2.72
C MET A 141 22.99 6.84 2.66
N SER A 142 22.26 7.91 2.32
CA SER A 142 22.76 9.28 2.25
C SER A 142 22.77 10.00 3.61
N ASN A 143 22.36 9.32 4.69
CA ASN A 143 22.14 9.92 6.02
C ASN A 143 21.14 11.10 5.97
N ARG A 144 20.03 10.88 5.27
CA ARG A 144 18.93 11.83 5.07
C ARG A 144 17.60 11.14 5.31
N ALA A 145 16.65 11.87 5.88
CA ALA A 145 15.25 11.46 5.96
C ALA A 145 14.69 11.38 4.53
N TYR A 146 14.10 10.25 4.20
CA TYR A 146 13.32 10.14 2.97
C TYR A 146 12.08 11.01 3.08
N VAL A 147 11.86 11.87 2.09
CA VAL A 147 10.65 12.66 1.98
C VAL A 147 9.67 11.84 1.16
N PHE A 148 8.74 11.17 1.83
CA PHE A 148 7.85 10.20 1.21
C PHE A 148 6.63 10.85 0.58
N GLN A 149 6.23 10.30 -0.56
CA GLN A 149 5.06 10.71 -1.32
C GLN A 149 3.89 9.74 -1.10
N PRO A 150 2.65 10.20 -1.24
CA PRO A 150 1.53 9.29 -1.44
C PRO A 150 1.68 8.56 -2.77
N TYR A 151 1.04 7.39 -2.90
CA TYR A 151 0.83 6.79 -4.20
C TYR A 151 -0.09 7.69 -5.04
N MET A 152 0.29 7.94 -6.28
CA MET A 152 -0.48 8.77 -7.21
C MET A 152 -0.61 8.06 -8.56
N TRP A 153 -1.84 7.85 -9.02
CA TRP A 153 -2.06 7.33 -10.36
C TRP A 153 -1.79 8.40 -11.41
N ASN A 154 -2.34 9.62 -11.26
CA ASN A 154 -2.16 10.72 -12.20
C ASN A 154 -1.85 12.04 -11.47
N ILE A 155 -0.63 12.55 -11.62
CA ILE A 155 -0.21 13.80 -10.94
C ILE A 155 -1.00 15.02 -11.44
N SER A 156 -1.43 15.01 -12.71
CA SER A 156 -2.12 16.15 -13.32
C SER A 156 -3.58 16.31 -12.86
N ASN A 157 -4.17 15.30 -12.21
CA ASN A 157 -5.55 15.37 -11.75
C ASN A 157 -5.71 14.68 -10.37
N PRO A 158 -5.86 15.43 -9.27
CA PRO A 158 -6.06 14.84 -7.93
C PRO A 158 -7.45 14.22 -7.74
N GLU A 159 -8.40 14.52 -8.62
CA GLU A 159 -9.77 14.00 -8.53
C GLU A 159 -9.83 12.48 -8.73
N PRO A 160 -10.81 11.79 -8.15
CA PRO A 160 -11.04 10.38 -8.41
C PRO A 160 -11.10 10.07 -9.90
N VAL A 161 -10.34 9.08 -10.34
CA VAL A 161 -10.27 8.67 -11.75
C VAL A 161 -11.16 7.46 -11.98
N GLN A 162 -11.90 7.46 -13.10
CA GLN A 162 -12.66 6.29 -13.52
C GLN A 162 -11.76 5.38 -14.35
N LEU A 163 -11.37 4.23 -13.80
CA LEU A 163 -10.61 3.23 -14.53
C LEU A 163 -11.57 2.37 -15.37
N GLU A 164 -11.31 2.30 -16.68
CA GLU A 164 -12.00 1.42 -17.64
C GLU A 164 -13.53 1.53 -17.64
N GLY A 165 -14.09 2.68 -17.30
CA GLY A 165 -15.55 2.90 -17.29
C GLY A 165 -16.31 2.14 -16.19
N LYS A 166 -15.62 1.46 -15.27
CA LYS A 166 -16.27 0.59 -14.28
C LYS A 166 -16.61 1.34 -12.98
N HIS A 167 -15.63 1.98 -12.32
CA HIS A 167 -15.84 2.69 -11.05
C HIS A 167 -14.80 3.80 -10.83
N TYR A 168 -15.19 4.87 -10.13
CA TYR A 168 -14.23 5.86 -9.62
C TYR A 168 -13.31 5.21 -8.57
N ARG A 169 -12.02 5.51 -8.68
CA ARG A 169 -10.97 5.15 -7.72
C ARG A 169 -10.31 6.43 -7.26
N THR A 170 -9.90 6.49 -6.00
CA THR A 170 -9.06 7.61 -5.57
C THR A 170 -7.81 7.62 -6.44
N ASN A 171 -7.41 8.81 -6.86
CA ASN A 171 -6.18 8.98 -7.60
C ASN A 171 -4.95 9.04 -6.67
N ILE A 172 -5.19 9.30 -5.39
CA ILE A 172 -4.16 9.47 -4.36
C ILE A 172 -4.45 8.53 -3.19
N ILE A 173 -3.43 7.76 -2.78
CA ILE A 173 -3.49 6.87 -1.62
C ILE A 173 -2.35 7.26 -0.67
N PRO A 174 -2.62 7.62 0.61
CA PRO A 174 -1.56 7.93 1.56
C PRO A 174 -0.66 6.71 1.76
N LEU A 175 0.63 6.95 1.96
CA LEU A 175 1.62 5.87 2.01
C LEU A 175 1.33 4.90 3.16
N ASN A 176 0.95 5.42 4.32
CA ASN A 176 0.61 4.63 5.50
C ASN A 176 -0.68 3.80 5.36
N ALA A 177 -1.41 3.91 4.24
CA ALA A 177 -2.53 3.00 3.96
C ALA A 177 -2.09 1.63 3.46
N PHE A 178 -0.89 1.51 2.90
CA PHE A 178 -0.40 0.25 2.32
C PHE A 178 1.05 -0.08 2.66
N LEU A 179 1.79 0.83 3.28
CA LEU A 179 3.17 0.63 3.71
C LEU A 179 3.37 1.14 5.14
N GLU A 180 3.98 0.30 5.98
CA GLU A 180 4.47 0.69 7.31
C GLU A 180 5.98 0.47 7.38
N GLY A 181 6.64 1.09 8.36
CA GLY A 181 8.08 0.94 8.59
C GLY A 181 8.86 2.18 8.18
N PRO A 182 10.20 2.09 8.08
CA PRO A 182 11.05 3.27 7.94
C PRO A 182 10.74 4.14 6.71
N ALA A 183 10.39 3.54 5.58
CA ALA A 183 10.01 4.27 4.37
C ALA A 183 8.73 5.12 4.53
N ALA A 184 7.86 4.76 5.48
CA ALA A 184 6.61 5.45 5.80
C ALA A 184 6.66 6.11 7.20
N GLY A 185 7.85 6.55 7.62
CA GLY A 185 8.04 7.33 8.85
C GLY A 185 8.22 6.51 10.14
N GLY A 186 8.31 5.19 10.05
CA GLY A 186 8.69 4.32 11.17
C GLY A 186 10.15 4.51 11.59
N ARG A 187 10.51 4.00 12.77
CA ARG A 187 11.91 4.02 13.25
C ARG A 187 12.74 2.97 12.52
N TYR A 188 14.00 3.31 12.26
CA TYR A 188 15.02 2.32 11.93
C TYR A 188 15.40 1.50 13.17
N GLY A 189 15.89 0.27 12.97
CA GLY A 189 16.30 -0.60 14.07
C GLY A 189 17.50 -0.04 14.86
N PRO A 190 17.79 -0.56 16.07
CA PRO A 190 18.90 -0.09 16.88
C PRO A 190 20.24 -0.14 16.12
N GLY A 191 21.01 0.95 16.15
CA GLY A 191 22.38 0.99 15.60
C GLY A 191 22.49 0.93 14.06
N THR A 192 21.43 1.29 13.34
CA THR A 192 21.36 1.20 11.88
C THR A 192 21.57 2.56 11.21
N GLY A 193 22.67 3.26 11.50
CA GLY A 193 22.95 4.54 10.87
C GLY A 193 24.34 4.63 10.26
N PHE A 194 24.53 5.66 9.45
CA PHE A 194 25.84 6.04 8.92
C PHE A 194 26.35 7.26 9.68
N SER A 195 27.57 7.20 10.20
CA SER A 195 28.31 8.36 10.69
C SER A 195 28.45 9.42 9.59
N LYS A 196 28.81 10.65 9.97
CA LYS A 196 29.21 11.69 9.00
C LYS A 196 30.25 11.16 8.00
N ASN A 197 31.13 10.25 8.42
CA ASN A 197 32.20 9.69 7.59
C ASN A 197 31.77 8.45 6.77
N GLY A 198 30.47 8.09 6.77
CA GLY A 198 29.96 6.95 6.01
C GLY A 198 30.22 5.56 6.60
N GLU A 199 30.82 5.48 7.79
CA GLU A 199 30.97 4.24 8.54
C GLU A 199 29.66 3.88 9.26
N ARG A 200 29.37 2.58 9.39
CA ARG A 200 28.26 2.12 10.23
C ARG A 200 28.59 2.47 11.69
N ALA A 201 27.83 3.39 12.26
CA ALA A 201 28.00 3.83 13.64
C ALA A 201 26.69 3.61 14.41
N PRO A 202 26.72 3.64 15.76
CA PRO A 202 25.52 3.76 16.58
C PRO A 202 24.89 5.13 16.33
N TRP A 203 24.25 5.27 15.18
CA TRP A 203 23.61 6.48 14.71
C TRP A 203 22.16 6.14 14.41
N GLU A 204 21.23 6.98 14.87
CA GLU A 204 19.81 6.83 14.53
C GLU A 204 19.59 7.59 13.22
N ALA A 205 19.35 6.85 12.13
CA ALA A 205 19.01 7.45 10.85
C ALA A 205 17.71 8.27 11.01
N PRO A 206 17.65 9.51 10.48
CA PRO A 206 16.47 10.36 10.62
C PRO A 206 15.25 9.69 9.96
N ARG A 207 14.09 9.78 10.62
CA ARG A 207 12.86 9.15 10.12
C ARG A 207 12.34 9.87 8.88
N SER A 208 11.74 9.08 7.99
CA SER A 208 11.09 9.61 6.79
C SER A 208 9.95 10.55 7.15
N VAL A 209 9.74 11.58 6.35
CA VAL A 209 8.74 12.62 6.56
C VAL A 209 7.84 12.77 5.34
N SER A 210 6.61 13.25 5.54
CA SER A 210 5.69 13.50 4.43
C SER A 210 6.14 14.66 3.55
N TYR A 211 5.68 14.70 2.30
CA TYR A 211 5.83 15.85 1.41
C TYR A 211 5.35 17.15 2.04
N ASP A 212 4.16 17.15 2.65
CA ASP A 212 3.56 18.34 3.29
C ASP A 212 4.49 18.92 4.37
N TRP A 213 5.03 18.06 5.24
CA TRP A 213 5.97 18.48 6.28
C TRP A 213 7.26 19.05 5.68
N TYR A 214 7.83 18.38 4.68
CA TYR A 214 9.02 18.88 4.00
C TYR A 214 8.76 20.24 3.34
N ASP A 215 7.61 20.42 2.70
CA ASP A 215 7.26 21.67 2.04
C ASP A 215 7.15 22.84 3.02
N GLU A 216 6.71 22.58 4.24
CA GLU A 216 6.64 23.56 5.33
C GLU A 216 8.04 23.93 5.88
N ILE A 217 8.88 22.94 6.19
CA ILE A 217 10.17 23.16 6.88
C ILE A 217 11.35 23.46 5.93
N CYS A 218 11.21 23.08 4.66
CA CYS A 218 12.16 23.35 3.59
C CYS A 218 11.45 24.17 2.50
N PRO A 219 11.24 25.49 2.66
CA PRO A 219 10.65 26.31 1.60
C PRO A 219 11.59 26.39 0.38
N PRO A 220 11.11 26.76 -0.82
CA PRO A 220 11.89 26.70 -2.07
C PRO A 220 13.26 27.38 -2.00
N GLU A 221 13.37 28.51 -1.30
CA GLU A 221 14.61 29.28 -1.10
C GLU A 221 15.67 28.54 -0.25
N ARG A 222 15.28 27.54 0.52
CA ARG A 222 16.18 26.70 1.33
C ARG A 222 16.57 25.41 0.59
N ARG A 223 15.94 25.11 -0.55
CA ARG A 223 16.15 23.84 -1.26
C ARG A 223 17.35 23.93 -2.19
N THR A 224 18.16 22.88 -2.12
CA THR A 224 19.19 22.61 -3.13
C THR A 224 18.62 21.62 -4.12
N TYR A 225 18.47 22.08 -5.36
CA TYR A 225 17.97 21.28 -6.46
C TYR A 225 19.13 20.63 -7.20
N LEU A 226 19.06 19.32 -7.39
CA LEU A 226 20.04 18.54 -8.15
C LEU A 226 19.32 17.83 -9.27
N ASP A 227 19.70 18.13 -10.52
CA ASP A 227 19.19 17.39 -11.65
C ASP A 227 19.80 15.98 -11.70
N THR A 228 18.95 14.96 -11.74
CA THR A 228 19.37 13.55 -11.74
C THR A 228 20.20 13.20 -12.97
N GLY A 229 19.87 13.75 -14.15
CA GLY A 229 20.56 13.48 -15.40
C GLY A 229 21.98 14.06 -15.40
N GLU A 230 22.13 15.30 -14.95
CA GLU A 230 23.45 15.93 -14.76
C GLU A 230 24.26 15.22 -13.68
N LEU A 231 23.60 14.78 -12.60
CA LEU A 231 24.27 14.04 -11.54
C LEU A 231 24.76 12.67 -12.02
N ARG A 232 23.98 11.93 -12.84
CA ARG A 232 24.44 10.68 -13.45
C ARG A 232 25.71 10.87 -14.26
N LYS A 233 25.74 11.89 -15.12
CA LYS A 233 26.93 12.24 -15.92
C LYS A 233 28.14 12.52 -15.03
N LYS A 234 27.94 13.33 -13.98
CA LYS A 234 28.99 13.70 -13.02
C LYS A 234 29.54 12.48 -12.27
N LEU A 235 28.69 11.53 -11.92
CA LEU A 235 29.07 10.33 -11.17
C LEU A 235 29.58 9.19 -12.05
N GLY A 236 29.58 9.36 -13.38
CA GLY A 236 29.98 8.30 -14.32
C GLY A 236 29.02 7.10 -14.30
N VAL A 237 27.76 7.32 -13.92
CA VAL A 237 26.72 6.29 -13.98
C VAL A 237 26.29 6.13 -15.44
N ILE A 238 26.47 4.92 -15.96
CA ILE A 238 26.23 4.61 -17.37
C ILE A 238 24.78 4.17 -17.55
N GLU A 239 24.08 4.84 -18.43
CA GLU A 239 22.78 4.40 -18.93
C GLU A 239 22.97 3.35 -20.04
N GLU A 240 22.03 2.42 -20.13
CA GLU A 240 22.07 1.26 -21.03
C GLU A 240 22.23 1.62 -22.52
N ASP A 241 21.85 2.84 -22.91
CA ASP A 241 21.99 3.35 -24.29
C ASP A 241 23.45 3.68 -24.67
N ARG A 242 24.39 3.69 -23.71
CA ARG A 242 25.79 4.08 -23.90
C ARG A 242 26.81 2.99 -23.54
N GLY A 243 26.39 1.81 -23.11
CA GLY A 243 27.28 0.72 -22.70
C GLY A 243 26.63 -0.26 -21.71
N PRO A 244 27.40 -1.13 -21.05
CA PRO A 244 26.85 -1.95 -19.97
C PRO A 244 26.34 -1.03 -18.86
N ALA A 245 25.03 -1.06 -18.64
CA ALA A 245 24.35 -0.20 -17.67
C ALA A 245 24.94 -0.41 -16.28
N SER A 246 25.11 0.68 -15.52
CA SER A 246 25.47 0.58 -14.12
C SER A 246 24.41 -0.22 -13.36
N THR A 247 24.85 -1.12 -12.49
CA THR A 247 23.93 -1.90 -11.65
C THR A 247 23.22 -0.99 -10.65
N THR A 248 22.03 -1.38 -10.19
CA THR A 248 21.30 -0.67 -9.13
C THR A 248 22.15 -0.43 -7.89
N LYS A 249 23.03 -1.38 -7.56
CA LYS A 249 23.98 -1.27 -6.44
C LYS A 249 25.01 -0.15 -6.67
N GLU A 250 25.59 -0.06 -7.86
CA GLU A 250 26.55 0.99 -8.21
C GLU A 250 25.90 2.37 -8.18
N ILE A 251 24.68 2.49 -8.70
CA ILE A 251 23.89 3.73 -8.66
C ILE A 251 23.65 4.15 -7.21
N LEU A 252 23.16 3.23 -6.35
CA LEU A 252 22.94 3.50 -4.94
C LEU A 252 24.20 3.96 -4.22
N VAL A 253 25.33 3.28 -4.45
CA VAL A 253 26.62 3.63 -3.80
C VAL A 253 27.11 5.00 -4.27
N ALA A 254 27.11 5.28 -5.58
CA ALA A 254 27.60 6.54 -6.12
C ALA A 254 26.73 7.72 -5.68
N PHE A 255 25.40 7.62 -5.83
CA PHE A 255 24.48 8.67 -5.42
C PHE A 255 24.52 8.90 -3.92
N SER A 256 24.51 7.84 -3.10
CA SER A 256 24.51 8.00 -1.65
C SER A 256 25.79 8.61 -1.11
N ALA A 257 26.96 8.27 -1.69
CA ALA A 257 28.22 8.89 -1.34
C ALA A 257 28.18 10.39 -1.64
N TYR A 258 27.75 10.78 -2.84
CA TYR A 258 27.65 12.18 -3.22
C TYR A 258 26.68 12.98 -2.34
N LEU A 259 25.47 12.45 -2.13
CA LEU A 259 24.42 13.12 -1.35
C LEU A 259 24.76 13.25 0.13
N ARG A 260 25.59 12.36 0.67
CA ARG A 260 26.05 12.39 2.06
C ARG A 260 26.97 13.57 2.32
N GLU A 261 27.82 13.93 1.36
CA GLU A 261 28.79 15.03 1.45
C GLU A 261 28.17 16.43 1.28
N ILE A 262 26.92 16.52 0.82
CA ILE A 262 26.25 17.81 0.68
C ILE A 262 25.87 18.36 2.05
N ASP A 263 26.39 19.52 2.43
CA ASP A 263 26.07 20.15 3.72
C ASP A 263 24.61 20.59 3.84
N ASP A 264 23.98 20.98 2.72
CA ASP A 264 22.60 21.44 2.71
C ASP A 264 21.62 20.42 3.28
N THR A 265 20.75 20.90 4.16
CA THR A 265 19.76 20.09 4.86
C THR A 265 18.60 19.69 3.93
N CYS A 266 18.19 20.56 3.02
CA CYS A 266 17.00 20.39 2.19
C CYS A 266 17.41 20.08 0.74
N VAL A 267 17.63 18.80 0.41
CA VAL A 267 18.01 18.40 -0.96
C VAL A 267 16.79 17.86 -1.71
N THR A 268 16.63 18.30 -2.95
CA THR A 268 15.60 17.82 -3.88
C THR A 268 16.25 17.34 -5.17
N LEU A 269 16.02 16.08 -5.53
CA LEU A 269 16.37 15.53 -6.84
C LEU A 269 15.27 15.86 -7.84
N THR A 270 15.64 16.45 -8.97
CA THR A 270 14.75 16.86 -10.07
C THR A 270 15.14 16.18 -11.38
N GLY A 271 14.36 16.42 -12.44
CA GLY A 271 14.60 15.82 -13.75
C GLY A 271 14.08 14.39 -13.79
N ASP A 272 14.91 13.45 -14.27
CA ASP A 272 14.53 12.05 -14.42
C ASP A 272 14.55 11.26 -13.11
N HIS A 273 13.92 10.07 -13.14
CA HIS A 273 13.96 9.11 -12.03
C HIS A 273 15.37 8.57 -11.82
N VAL A 274 15.80 8.45 -10.55
CA VAL A 274 17.10 7.85 -10.20
C VAL A 274 17.16 6.38 -10.59
N PHE A 275 16.06 5.66 -10.43
CA PHE A 275 15.92 4.25 -10.80
C PHE A 275 14.91 4.15 -11.94
N THR A 276 15.31 3.55 -13.06
CA THR A 276 14.43 3.36 -14.22
C THR A 276 13.93 1.93 -14.27
N PHE A 277 12.60 1.75 -14.36
CA PHE A 277 11.97 0.46 -14.62
C PHE A 277 11.64 0.40 -16.12
N ARG A 278 12.39 -0.40 -16.87
CA ARG A 278 12.10 -0.72 -18.27
C ARG A 278 11.60 -2.15 -18.36
#